data_AF-F0IDW9-F1
#
_entry.id   AF-F0IDW9-F1
#
_cell.length_a   1.000
_cell.length_b   1.000
_cell.length_c   1.000
_cell.angle_alpha   90.00
_cell.angle_beta   90.00
_cell.angle_gamma   90.00
#
_symmetry.space_group_name_H-M   'P 1'
#
loop_
_entity.id
_entity.type
_entity.pdbx_description
1 polymer ?
#
loop_
_entity_poly.entity_id
_entity_poly.type
_entity_poly.pdbx_seq_one_letter_code
_entity_poly.pdbx_strand_id
1 'polypeptide(L)'
;MTVSNKETPVNKNRFFRFLIPALVGILIGLSGYVFYISKAHSYLSDDPNACVNCHIMKPEYATWSHSSHGRNTVCNDCHVPHDNVFRKYYFKANDGLRHATMFTFRMEPQVIKMHAPGQKVVQENCIRCHSTLVSEVQAGEVTAPMAHANNGKLCWECHREVPHSRVRGLNATPDAPVPIIDDMSANIPDWLQEIATKSKK
;
A
#
# COMPACT_ATOMS: atom_id res chain seq x y z
N MET A 1 -71.22 0.81 3.26
CA MET A 1 -70.07 -0.11 3.35
C MET A 1 -68.81 0.74 3.51
N THR A 2 -68.36 0.96 4.74
CA THR A 2 -67.10 1.67 5.03
C THR A 2 -66.09 0.63 5.49
N VAL A 3 -65.12 0.31 4.63
CA VAL A 3 -64.01 -0.59 4.96
C VAL A 3 -63.06 0.18 5.88
N SER A 4 -63.09 -0.14 7.17
CA SER A 4 -62.15 0.39 8.16
C SER A 4 -60.80 -0.30 7.98
N ASN A 5 -59.86 0.39 7.32
CA ASN A 5 -58.46 -0.02 7.26
C ASN A 5 -57.83 0.16 8.65
N LYS A 6 -57.56 -0.97 9.32
CA LYS A 6 -56.92 -1.00 10.63
C LYS A 6 -55.40 -1.02 10.42
N GLU A 7 -54.78 0.16 10.41
CA GLU A 7 -53.32 0.25 10.46
C GLU A 7 -52.83 -0.31 11.80
N THR A 8 -52.10 -1.42 11.77
CA THR A 8 -51.52 -2.02 12.97
C THR A 8 -50.39 -1.12 13.49
N PRO A 9 -50.42 -0.69 14.76
CA PRO A 9 -49.36 0.17 15.31
C PRO A 9 -48.09 -0.67 15.50
N VAL A 10 -47.14 -0.53 14.58
CA VAL A 10 -45.79 -1.11 14.74
C VAL A 10 -45.14 -0.42 15.94
N ASN A 11 -44.98 -1.17 17.04
CA ASN A 11 -44.28 -0.68 18.23
C ASN A 11 -42.81 -0.41 17.88
N LYS A 12 -42.50 0.86 17.56
CA LYS A 12 -41.17 1.36 17.17
C LYS A 12 -40.06 0.81 18.07
N ASN A 13 -40.28 0.69 19.38
CA ASN A 13 -39.25 0.25 20.33
C ASN A 13 -38.86 -1.22 20.18
N ARG A 14 -39.76 -2.11 19.73
CA ARG A 14 -39.41 -3.51 19.46
C ARG A 14 -38.72 -3.68 18.11
N PHE A 15 -39.07 -2.86 17.13
CA PHE A 15 -38.45 -2.87 15.81
C PHE A 15 -36.99 -2.39 15.86
N PHE A 16 -36.71 -1.26 16.54
CA PHE A 16 -35.33 -0.77 16.72
C PHE A 16 -34.45 -1.71 17.56
N ARG A 17 -35.03 -2.47 18.50
CA ARG A 17 -34.31 -3.47 19.32
C ARG A 17 -33.67 -4.60 18.50
N PHE A 18 -34.24 -4.97 17.36
CA PHE A 18 -33.68 -6.00 16.47
C PHE A 18 -32.98 -5.42 15.24
N LEU A 19 -33.42 -4.26 14.77
CA LEU A 19 -32.82 -3.60 13.60
C LEU A 19 -31.41 -3.08 13.87
N ILE A 20 -31.14 -2.49 15.05
CA ILE A 20 -29.81 -1.96 15.39
C ILE A 20 -28.77 -3.09 15.49
N PRO A 21 -28.99 -4.18 16.25
CA PRO A 21 -28.05 -5.31 16.27
C PRO A 21 -27.85 -5.97 14.90
N ALA A 22 -28.91 -6.08 14.09
CA ALA A 22 -28.80 -6.65 12.74
C ALA A 22 -27.91 -5.79 11.83
N LEU A 23 -28.08 -4.47 11.83
CA LEU A 23 -27.21 -3.56 11.06
C LEU A 23 -25.76 -3.59 11.54
N VAL A 24 -25.54 -3.65 12.85
CA VAL A 24 -24.19 -3.80 13.43
C VAL A 24 -23.56 -5.13 13.00
N GLY A 25 -24.33 -6.22 13.05
CA GLY A 25 -23.87 -7.54 12.60
C GLY A 25 -23.48 -7.55 11.12
N ILE A 26 -24.28 -6.93 10.25
CA ILE A 26 -23.96 -6.78 8.82
C ILE A 26 -22.68 -5.95 8.66
N LEU A 27 -22.54 -4.84 9.37
CA LEU A 27 -21.36 -3.97 9.26
C LEU A 27 -20.08 -4.68 9.74
N ILE A 28 -20.14 -5.44 10.82
CA ILE A 28 -19.02 -6.26 11.32
C ILE A 28 -18.70 -7.38 10.32
N GLY A 29 -19.71 -8.07 9.80
CA GLY A 29 -19.53 -9.14 8.81
C GLY A 29 -18.87 -8.64 7.53
N LEU A 30 -19.35 -7.52 6.98
CA LEU A 30 -18.77 -6.88 5.80
C LEU A 30 -17.36 -6.39 6.06
N SER A 31 -17.12 -5.74 7.21
CA SER A 31 -15.79 -5.24 7.57
C SER A 31 -14.79 -6.39 7.72
N GLY A 32 -15.19 -7.49 8.36
CA GLY A 32 -14.37 -8.70 8.50
C GLY A 32 -14.10 -9.36 7.15
N TYR A 33 -15.10 -9.43 6.28
CA TYR A 33 -14.94 -9.96 4.92
C TYR A 33 -13.97 -9.11 4.09
N VAL A 34 -14.12 -7.77 4.13
CA VAL A 34 -13.20 -6.84 3.46
C VAL A 34 -11.77 -6.97 4.02
N PHE A 35 -11.61 -7.09 5.33
CA PHE A 35 -10.31 -7.29 5.97
C PHE A 35 -9.64 -8.59 5.50
N TYR A 36 -10.42 -9.66 5.34
CA TYR A 36 -9.94 -10.95 4.86
C TYR A 36 -9.50 -10.89 3.39
N ILE A 37 -10.39 -10.44 2.48
CA ILE A 37 -10.10 -10.39 1.03
C ILE A 37 -8.97 -9.41 0.70
N SER A 38 -8.84 -8.31 1.43
CA SER A 38 -7.75 -7.35 1.25
C SER A 38 -6.41 -7.81 1.80
N LYS A 39 -6.36 -8.97 2.50
CA LYS A 39 -5.19 -9.44 3.24
C LYS A 39 -4.61 -8.36 4.16
N ALA A 40 -5.46 -7.58 4.82
CA ALA A 40 -5.06 -6.42 5.62
C ALA A 40 -3.97 -6.76 6.66
N HIS A 41 -4.00 -7.97 7.24
CA HIS A 41 -2.97 -8.46 8.17
C HIS A 41 -1.56 -8.51 7.57
N SER A 42 -1.40 -8.77 6.26
CA SER A 42 -0.10 -8.83 5.59
C SER A 42 0.63 -7.49 5.60
N TYR A 43 -0.10 -6.37 5.66
CA TYR A 43 0.49 -5.03 5.72
C TYR A 43 1.15 -4.71 7.08
N LEU A 44 0.93 -5.52 8.12
CA LEU A 44 1.63 -5.39 9.40
C LEU A 44 3.09 -5.86 9.28
N SER A 45 3.36 -6.77 8.35
CA SER A 45 4.69 -7.30 8.03
C SER A 45 5.50 -6.32 7.17
N ASP A 46 6.78 -6.63 7.00
CA ASP A 46 7.72 -5.96 6.11
C ASP A 46 7.99 -6.75 4.80
N ASP A 47 7.21 -7.82 4.56
CA ASP A 47 7.26 -8.62 3.32
C ASP A 47 6.92 -7.75 2.09
N PRO A 48 7.85 -7.63 1.11
CA PRO A 48 7.61 -6.91 -0.15
C PRO A 48 6.37 -7.39 -0.92
N ASN A 49 5.98 -8.66 -0.76
CA ASN A 49 4.79 -9.21 -1.43
C ASN A 49 3.49 -8.52 -0.97
N ALA A 50 3.45 -8.03 0.28
CA ALA A 50 2.30 -7.28 0.76
C ALA A 50 2.11 -5.95 -0.01
N CYS A 51 3.19 -5.36 -0.53
CA CYS A 51 3.13 -4.12 -1.32
C CYS A 51 2.51 -4.34 -2.70
N VAL A 52 2.59 -5.56 -3.26
CA VAL A 52 2.01 -5.92 -4.56
C VAL A 52 0.67 -6.65 -4.47
N ASN A 53 0.06 -6.67 -3.29
CA ASN A 53 -1.37 -7.02 -3.13
C ASN A 53 -2.27 -6.17 -4.04
N CYS A 54 -1.84 -4.94 -4.35
CA CYS A 54 -2.49 -4.07 -5.32
C CYS A 54 -1.68 -4.00 -6.62
N HIS A 55 -2.33 -4.26 -7.75
CA HIS A 55 -1.67 -4.26 -9.07
C HIS A 55 -1.05 -2.90 -9.46
N ILE A 56 -1.51 -1.81 -8.86
CA ILE A 56 -0.98 -0.47 -9.11
C ILE A 56 0.50 -0.34 -8.70
N MET A 57 0.96 -1.17 -7.76
CA MET A 57 2.35 -1.19 -7.28
C MET A 57 3.26 -2.12 -8.10
N LYS A 58 2.74 -2.82 -9.13
CA LYS A 58 3.56 -3.71 -9.97
C LYS A 58 4.81 -3.03 -10.53
N PRO A 59 4.76 -1.81 -11.10
CA PRO A 59 5.95 -1.19 -11.65
C PRO A 59 6.98 -0.83 -10.60
N GLU A 60 6.55 -0.38 -9.44
CA GLU A 60 7.43 -0.04 -8.34
C GLU A 60 8.16 -1.28 -7.81
N TYR A 61 7.45 -2.41 -7.66
CA TYR A 61 8.06 -3.68 -7.26
C TYR A 61 9.02 -4.22 -8.33
N ALA A 62 8.60 -4.22 -9.60
CA ALA A 62 9.40 -4.73 -10.69
C ALA A 62 10.72 -3.97 -10.82
N THR A 63 10.67 -2.64 -10.74
CA THR A 63 11.87 -1.79 -10.80
C THR A 63 12.74 -1.94 -9.55
N TRP A 64 12.15 -1.99 -8.36
CA TRP A 64 12.89 -2.20 -7.10
C TRP A 64 13.61 -3.55 -7.08
N SER A 65 12.93 -4.64 -7.45
CA SER A 65 13.52 -5.99 -7.48
C SER A 65 14.69 -6.12 -8.47
N HIS A 66 14.71 -5.30 -9.52
CA HIS A 66 15.82 -5.20 -10.48
C HIS A 66 16.87 -4.14 -10.10
N SER A 67 16.67 -3.40 -9.00
CA SER A 67 17.62 -2.41 -8.50
C SER A 67 18.65 -3.03 -7.55
N SER A 68 19.69 -2.26 -7.21
CA SER A 68 20.66 -2.65 -6.17
C SER A 68 20.01 -2.86 -4.80
N HIS A 69 18.91 -2.15 -4.50
CA HIS A 69 18.22 -2.22 -3.22
C HIS A 69 17.32 -3.46 -3.12
N GLY A 70 16.84 -4.01 -4.23
CA GLY A 70 16.03 -5.24 -4.25
C GLY A 70 16.76 -6.49 -3.72
N ARG A 71 18.08 -6.42 -3.57
CA ARG A 71 18.92 -7.53 -3.06
C ARG A 71 19.06 -7.53 -1.54
N ASN A 72 19.04 -6.34 -0.92
CA ASN A 72 19.52 -6.16 0.45
C ASN A 72 18.54 -5.42 1.36
N THR A 73 17.46 -4.86 0.80
CA THR A 73 16.46 -4.10 1.56
C THR A 73 15.06 -4.53 1.14
N VAL A 74 14.05 -4.23 1.94
CA VAL A 74 12.62 -4.37 1.60
C VAL A 74 11.97 -2.99 1.40
N CYS A 75 10.75 -2.94 0.88
CA CYS A 75 10.03 -1.68 0.62
C CYS A 75 9.99 -0.76 1.86
N ASN A 76 9.72 -1.34 3.04
CA ASN A 76 9.60 -0.60 4.28
C ASN A 76 10.94 -0.06 4.80
N ASP A 77 12.09 -0.59 4.37
CA ASP A 77 13.41 -0.06 4.76
C ASP A 77 13.63 1.37 4.26
N CYS A 78 13.00 1.71 3.14
CA CYS A 78 13.01 3.05 2.56
C CYS A 78 11.74 3.84 2.92
N HIS A 79 10.56 3.23 2.78
CA HIS A 79 9.27 3.95 2.82
C HIS A 79 8.64 4.10 4.21
N VAL A 80 9.19 3.46 5.24
CA VAL A 80 8.64 3.50 6.61
C VAL A 80 9.71 3.99 7.58
N PRO A 81 9.37 4.80 8.60
CA PRO A 81 10.35 5.28 9.56
C PRO A 81 10.81 4.15 10.51
N HIS A 82 12.09 4.20 10.89
CA HIS A 82 12.76 3.19 11.74
C HIS A 82 13.30 3.76 13.07
N ASP A 83 12.88 4.96 13.45
CA ASP A 83 13.26 5.63 14.69
C ASP A 83 12.49 5.11 15.91
N ASN A 84 11.20 4.80 15.74
CA ASN A 84 10.36 4.27 16.81
C ASN A 84 9.18 3.45 16.28
N VAL A 85 8.81 2.41 17.02
CA VAL A 85 7.71 1.49 16.68
C VAL A 85 6.37 2.22 16.56
N PHE A 86 6.10 3.18 17.44
CA PHE A 86 4.87 3.98 17.37
C PHE A 86 4.80 4.80 16.08
N ARG A 87 5.89 5.50 15.72
CA ARG A 87 5.94 6.30 14.48
C ARG A 87 5.82 5.40 13.24
N LYS A 88 6.46 4.23 13.25
CA LYS A 88 6.33 3.20 12.21
C LYS A 88 4.87 2.85 11.94
N TYR A 89 4.13 2.39 12.95
CA TYR A 89 2.74 1.97 12.75
C TYR A 89 1.78 3.12 12.50
N TYR A 90 1.99 4.28 13.13
CA TYR A 90 1.21 5.47 12.84
C TYR A 90 1.36 5.90 11.38
N PHE A 91 2.60 5.91 10.86
CA PHE A 91 2.88 6.23 9.46
C PHE A 91 2.25 5.21 8.51
N LYS A 92 2.42 3.90 8.77
CA LYS A 92 1.80 2.83 7.98
C LYS A 92 0.28 2.94 7.95
N ALA A 93 -0.35 3.22 9.08
CA ALA A 93 -1.81 3.37 9.17
C ALA A 93 -2.32 4.59 8.39
N ASN A 94 -1.66 5.74 8.53
CA ASN A 94 -2.06 6.96 7.83
C ASN A 94 -1.86 6.85 6.31
N ASP A 95 -0.74 6.27 5.87
CA ASP A 95 -0.45 6.04 4.47
C ASP A 95 -1.39 4.98 3.87
N GLY A 96 -1.61 3.87 4.59
CA GLY A 96 -2.56 2.83 4.20
C GLY A 96 -3.98 3.34 4.04
N LEU A 97 -4.47 4.18 4.98
CA LEU A 97 -5.80 4.80 4.88
C LEU A 97 -5.92 5.72 3.66
N ARG A 98 -4.88 6.51 3.38
CA ARG A 98 -4.84 7.37 2.19
C ARG A 98 -4.90 6.52 0.92
N HIS A 99 -4.09 5.48 0.80
CA HIS A 99 -4.10 4.59 -0.36
C HIS A 99 -5.45 3.90 -0.54
N ALA A 100 -6.02 3.35 0.54
CA ALA A 100 -7.34 2.73 0.50
C ALA A 100 -8.42 3.71 0.02
N THR A 101 -8.39 4.96 0.49
CA THR A 101 -9.31 6.01 0.05
C THR A 101 -9.12 6.33 -1.43
N MET A 102 -7.89 6.55 -1.87
CA MET A 102 -7.58 6.89 -3.26
C MET A 102 -8.04 5.79 -4.23
N PHE A 103 -7.79 4.52 -3.91
CA PHE A 103 -8.16 3.39 -4.76
C PHE A 103 -9.66 3.12 -4.74
N THR A 104 -10.33 3.34 -3.61
CA THR A 104 -11.80 3.21 -3.51
C THR A 104 -12.51 4.19 -4.44
N PHE A 105 -12.02 5.43 -4.53
CA PHE A 105 -12.61 6.47 -5.37
C PHE A 105 -11.98 6.59 -6.76
N ARG A 106 -11.06 5.69 -7.12
CA ARG A 106 -10.33 5.69 -8.39
C ARG A 106 -9.64 7.02 -8.71
N MET A 107 -8.99 7.59 -7.70
CA MET A 107 -8.31 8.87 -7.78
C MET A 107 -6.81 8.72 -8.10
N GLU A 108 -6.36 7.51 -8.44
CA GLU A 108 -4.95 7.24 -8.73
C GLU A 108 -4.40 8.04 -9.93
N PRO A 109 -3.26 8.72 -9.78
CA PRO A 109 -2.59 9.36 -10.91
C PRO A 109 -1.87 8.30 -11.76
N GLN A 110 -1.70 8.59 -13.06
CA GLN A 110 -0.91 7.74 -13.96
C GLN A 110 0.57 7.66 -13.56
N VAL A 111 1.08 8.72 -12.91
CA VAL A 111 2.43 8.77 -12.35
C VAL A 111 2.34 9.00 -10.86
N ILE A 112 2.71 7.99 -10.09
CA ILE A 112 2.73 8.04 -8.64
C ILE A 112 3.93 8.87 -8.21
N LYS A 113 3.68 9.85 -7.34
CA LYS A 113 4.73 10.73 -6.81
C LYS A 113 4.67 10.69 -5.29
N MET A 114 5.83 10.46 -4.68
CA MET A 114 5.97 10.48 -3.24
C MET A 114 5.67 11.88 -2.70
N HIS A 115 4.72 11.98 -1.77
CA HIS A 115 4.37 13.24 -1.11
C HIS A 115 5.39 13.60 -0.01
N ALA A 116 5.35 14.85 0.46
CA ALA A 116 6.33 15.39 1.41
C ALA A 116 6.58 14.51 2.67
N PRO A 117 5.55 13.90 3.31
CA PRO A 117 5.80 12.99 4.45
C PRO A 117 6.64 11.76 4.06
N GLY A 118 6.34 11.15 2.91
CA GLY A 118 7.13 10.03 2.38
C GLY A 118 8.53 10.46 1.99
N GLN A 119 8.68 11.64 1.37
CA GLN A 119 10.00 12.18 0.99
C GLN A 119 10.89 12.38 2.23
N LYS A 120 10.31 12.87 3.33
CA LYS A 120 11.02 12.99 4.60
C LYS A 120 11.53 11.63 5.10
N VAL A 121 10.66 10.63 5.14
CA VAL A 121 11.03 9.28 5.61
C VAL A 121 12.08 8.63 4.72
N VAL A 122 11.93 8.71 3.40
CA VAL A 122 12.91 8.14 2.47
C VAL A 122 14.26 8.84 2.61
N GLN A 123 14.31 10.17 2.71
CA GLN A 123 15.56 10.90 2.91
C GLN A 123 16.25 10.51 4.23
N GLU A 124 15.49 10.40 5.33
CA GLU A 124 15.99 9.91 6.62
C GLU A 124 16.59 8.50 6.48
N ASN A 125 15.93 7.60 5.74
CA ASN A 125 16.39 6.23 5.54
C ASN A 125 17.60 6.11 4.60
N CYS A 126 17.70 6.96 3.56
CA CYS A 126 18.89 7.06 2.73
C CYS A 126 20.11 7.39 3.61
N ILE A 127 20.01 8.43 4.44
CA ILE A 127 21.09 8.85 5.34
C ILE A 127 21.35 7.79 6.43
N ARG A 128 20.31 7.15 6.98
CA ARG A 128 20.45 6.09 8.00
C ARG A 128 21.36 4.95 7.54
N CYS A 129 21.15 4.44 6.32
CA CYS A 129 21.92 3.32 5.78
C CYS A 129 23.25 3.76 5.15
N HIS A 130 23.31 4.96 4.57
CA HIS A 130 24.52 5.48 3.92
C HIS A 130 25.33 6.45 4.77
N SER A 131 25.07 6.54 6.08
CA SER A 131 25.65 7.55 6.99
C SER A 131 27.17 7.62 6.90
N THR A 132 27.86 6.48 6.88
CA THR A 132 29.33 6.43 6.74
C THR A 132 29.82 6.96 5.39
N LEU A 133 29.06 6.74 4.30
CA LEU A 133 29.44 7.23 2.97
C LEU A 133 29.22 8.74 2.85
N VAL A 134 28.22 9.28 3.56
CA VAL A 134 27.82 10.68 3.45
C VAL A 134 28.30 11.56 4.61
N SER A 135 29.02 11.01 5.59
CA SER A 135 29.43 11.74 6.81
C SER A 135 30.34 12.94 6.51
N GLU A 136 31.17 12.83 5.47
CA GLU A 136 32.15 13.85 5.11
C GLU A 136 31.65 14.84 4.05
N VAL A 137 30.37 14.76 3.67
CA VAL A 137 29.78 15.64 2.65
C VAL A 137 28.50 16.28 3.15
N GLN A 138 28.27 17.52 2.77
CA GLN A 138 27.08 18.29 3.19
C GLN A 138 25.76 17.57 2.82
N ALA A 139 25.76 16.73 1.79
CA ALA A 139 24.60 15.92 1.41
C ALA A 139 24.10 14.98 2.53
N GLY A 140 24.97 14.57 3.47
CA GLY A 140 24.60 13.77 4.63
C GLY A 140 23.78 14.51 5.67
N GLU A 141 23.80 15.85 5.65
CA GLU A 141 23.04 16.71 6.57
C GLU A 141 21.74 17.24 5.96
N VAL A 142 21.53 17.06 4.65
CA VAL A 142 20.35 17.58 3.96
C VAL A 142 19.10 16.80 4.39
N THR A 143 18.25 17.44 5.18
CA THR A 143 16.91 16.94 5.49
C THR A 143 15.92 17.29 4.38
N ALA A 144 14.79 16.56 4.29
CA ALA A 144 13.77 16.89 3.29
C ALA A 144 13.20 18.32 3.42
N PRO A 145 12.91 18.85 4.62
CA PRO A 145 12.51 20.26 4.77
C PRO A 145 13.55 21.26 4.27
N MET A 146 14.84 20.99 4.47
CA MET A 146 15.91 21.85 3.94
C MET A 146 15.90 21.85 2.41
N ALA A 147 15.81 20.68 1.79
CA ALA A 147 15.72 20.57 0.33
C ALA A 147 14.47 21.27 -0.23
N HIS A 148 13.32 21.18 0.45
CA HIS A 148 12.10 21.90 0.08
C HIS A 148 12.24 23.42 0.17
N ALA A 149 13.13 23.91 1.05
CA ALA A 149 13.52 25.31 1.18
C ALA A 149 14.68 25.72 0.24
N ASN A 150 15.01 24.90 -0.77
CA ASN A 150 16.15 25.07 -1.67
C ASN A 150 17.53 25.09 -0.99
N ASN A 151 17.64 24.55 0.22
CA ASN A 151 18.90 24.44 0.95
C ASN A 151 19.47 23.02 0.84
N GLY A 152 19.93 22.66 -0.36
CA GLY A 152 20.47 21.33 -0.67
C GLY A 152 19.57 20.52 -1.62
N LYS A 153 19.92 19.24 -1.78
CA LYS A 153 19.29 18.32 -2.73
C LYS A 153 18.97 16.98 -2.07
N LEU A 154 17.81 16.41 -2.38
CA LEU A 154 17.46 15.06 -1.93
C LEU A 154 18.35 14.02 -2.61
N CYS A 155 18.61 12.89 -1.95
CA CYS A 155 19.54 11.88 -2.46
C CYS A 155 19.19 11.43 -3.90
N TRP A 156 17.90 11.23 -4.18
CA TRP A 156 17.41 10.78 -5.49
C TRP A 156 17.32 11.89 -6.55
N GLU A 157 17.62 13.15 -6.24
CA GLU A 157 17.78 14.18 -7.26
C GLU A 157 19.07 13.96 -8.08
N CYS A 158 20.10 13.37 -7.46
CA CYS A 158 21.31 12.89 -8.13
C CYS A 158 21.21 11.38 -8.45
N HIS A 159 20.77 10.57 -7.49
CA HIS A 159 20.55 9.12 -7.66
C HIS A 159 19.19 8.80 -8.30
N ARG A 160 18.99 9.33 -9.51
CA ARG A 160 17.67 9.41 -10.18
C ARG A 160 17.02 8.08 -10.54
N GLU A 161 17.78 6.99 -10.50
CA GLU A 161 17.33 5.64 -10.84
C GLU A 161 17.05 4.78 -9.60
N VAL A 162 17.35 5.28 -8.40
CA VAL A 162 17.19 4.54 -7.15
C VAL A 162 15.78 4.70 -6.57
N PRO A 163 15.11 3.61 -6.15
CA PRO A 163 15.22 2.25 -6.67
C PRO A 163 14.31 1.99 -7.87
N HIS A 164 13.45 2.96 -8.24
CA HIS A 164 12.34 2.77 -9.17
C HIS A 164 12.61 3.23 -10.61
N SER A 165 13.87 3.25 -11.05
CA SER A 165 14.27 3.73 -12.37
C SER A 165 13.88 5.21 -12.62
N ARG A 166 14.22 5.70 -13.82
CA ARG A 166 13.93 7.06 -14.27
C ARG A 166 12.57 7.19 -14.96
N VAL A 167 12.09 6.12 -15.59
CA VAL A 167 10.78 6.08 -16.26
C VAL A 167 9.74 5.70 -15.23
N ARG A 168 8.79 6.61 -14.97
CA ARG A 168 7.74 6.42 -13.95
C ARG A 168 6.38 6.36 -14.61
N GLY A 169 5.53 5.46 -14.14
CA GLY A 169 4.13 5.37 -14.54
C GLY A 169 3.58 3.96 -14.47
N LEU A 170 2.26 3.84 -14.47
CA LEU A 170 1.57 2.54 -14.37
C LEU A 170 1.91 1.58 -15.52
N ASN A 171 2.27 2.13 -16.69
CA ASN A 171 2.65 1.38 -17.88
C ASN A 171 4.16 1.29 -18.08
N ALA A 172 4.99 1.63 -17.09
CA ALA A 172 6.44 1.58 -17.22
C ALA A 172 6.99 0.15 -17.34
N THR A 173 6.21 -0.85 -16.93
CA THR A 173 6.60 -2.28 -16.89
C THR A 173 5.41 -3.19 -17.25
N PRO A 174 4.86 -3.09 -18.48
CA PRO A 174 3.59 -3.71 -18.84
C PRO A 174 3.56 -5.23 -18.65
N ASP A 175 4.70 -5.91 -18.84
CA ASP A 175 4.82 -7.37 -18.81
C ASP A 175 5.75 -7.88 -17.68
N ALA A 176 6.04 -7.05 -16.68
CA ALA A 176 6.96 -7.47 -15.63
C ALA A 176 6.36 -8.60 -14.78
N PRO A 177 7.07 -9.74 -14.64
CA PRO A 177 6.65 -10.81 -13.76
C PRO A 177 6.86 -10.37 -12.32
N VAL A 178 5.78 -9.98 -11.67
CA VAL A 178 5.74 -9.71 -10.24
C VAL A 178 4.98 -10.84 -9.53
N PRO A 179 5.33 -11.19 -8.29
CA PRO A 179 4.54 -12.11 -7.49
C PRO A 179 3.20 -11.45 -7.19
N ILE A 180 2.25 -11.60 -8.10
CA ILE A 180 0.84 -11.40 -7.78
C ILE A 180 0.49 -12.62 -6.96
N ILE A 181 0.47 -12.42 -5.65
CA ILE A 181 0.04 -13.34 -4.61
C ILE A 181 -0.57 -14.63 -5.17
N ASP A 182 0.11 -15.73 -4.86
CA ASP A 182 -0.08 -17.10 -5.33
C ASP A 182 -1.47 -17.71 -5.04
N ASP A 183 -2.43 -16.90 -4.57
CA ASP A 183 -3.83 -17.26 -4.37
C ASP A 183 -4.76 -16.66 -5.42
N MET A 184 -4.28 -15.88 -6.40
CA MET A 184 -5.05 -15.80 -7.65
C MET A 184 -5.17 -17.20 -8.24
N SER A 185 -4.15 -18.07 -8.09
CA SER A 185 -4.26 -19.51 -8.33
C SER A 185 -5.31 -20.20 -7.49
N ALA A 186 -5.56 -19.80 -6.24
CA ALA A 186 -6.61 -20.40 -5.43
C ALA A 186 -8.03 -20.15 -6.01
N ASN A 187 -8.19 -19.14 -6.87
CA ASN A 187 -9.43 -18.88 -7.63
C ASN A 187 -9.32 -19.29 -9.11
N ILE A 188 -8.19 -19.85 -9.54
CA ILE A 188 -8.01 -20.40 -10.89
C ILE A 188 -8.32 -21.90 -10.80
N PRO A 189 -9.25 -22.43 -11.63
CA PRO A 189 -9.55 -23.85 -11.66
C PRO A 189 -8.29 -24.70 -11.84
N ASP A 190 -8.24 -25.86 -11.18
CA ASP A 190 -7.08 -26.77 -11.17
C ASP A 190 -6.55 -27.07 -12.57
N TRP A 191 -7.45 -27.21 -13.56
CA TRP A 191 -7.09 -27.48 -14.95
C TRP A 191 -6.22 -26.40 -15.60
N LEU A 192 -6.38 -25.13 -15.24
CA LEU A 192 -5.56 -24.02 -15.74
C LEU A 192 -4.17 -24.01 -15.09
N GLN A 193 -4.10 -24.37 -13.80
CA GLN A 193 -2.84 -24.48 -13.07
C GLN A 193 -1.98 -25.61 -13.62
N GLU A 194 -2.59 -26.75 -13.97
CA GLU A 194 -1.92 -27.88 -14.62
C GLU A 194 -1.36 -27.53 -16.00
N ILE A 195 -2.08 -26.74 -16.80
CA ILE A 195 -1.60 -26.28 -18.11
C ILE A 195 -0.40 -25.34 -17.94
N ALA A 196 -0.48 -24.40 -16.99
CA ALA A 196 0.59 -23.44 -16.73
C ALA A 196 1.88 -24.11 -16.22
N THR A 197 1.76 -25.15 -15.38
CA THR A 197 2.91 -25.91 -14.88
C THR A 197 3.52 -26.82 -15.95
N LYS A 198 2.71 -27.42 -16.84
CA LYS A 198 3.22 -28.19 -17.99
C LYS A 198 3.98 -27.33 -19.00
N SER A 199 3.59 -26.08 -19.19
CA SER A 199 4.24 -25.12 -20.10
C SER A 199 5.64 -24.68 -19.66
N LYS A 200 5.94 -24.73 -18.35
CA LYS A 200 7.25 -24.38 -17.78
C LYS A 200 8.30 -25.50 -17.88
N LYS A 201 7.94 -26.66 -18.43
CA LYS A 201 8.80 -27.85 -18.52
C LYS A 201 9.23 -28.08 -19.96
#